data_AF-A0A3N4PSJ8-F1
#
_entry.id   AF-A0A3N4PSJ8-F1
#
_cell.length_a   1.000
_cell.length_b   1.000
_cell.length_c   1.000
_cell.angle_alpha   90.00
_cell.angle_beta   90.00
_cell.angle_gamma   90.00
#
_symmetry.space_group_name_H-M   'P 1'
#
loop_
_entity.id
_entity.type
_entity.pdbx_description
1 polymer ?
#
loop_
_entity_poly.entity_id
_entity_poly.type
_entity_poly.pdbx_seq_one_letter_code
_entity_poly.pdbx_strand_id
1 'polypeptide(L)' 'MGIFQIAIAGTNVKVEQESEDSFILELPGGTLFLIRKQDNEGATHWFEEGADNETGFTKELGLAIESRLMKQE' A
#
# COMPACT_ATOMS: atom_id res chain seq x y z
N MET A 1 -14.11 -1.91 -1.22
CA MET A 1 -13.67 -1.05 -2.34
C MET A 1 -14.00 0.38 -2.00
N GLY A 2 -12.98 1.19 -1.78
CA GLY A 2 -13.11 2.57 -1.34
C GLY A 2 -11.87 3.36 -1.71
N ILE A 3 -12.04 4.67 -1.88
CA ILE A 3 -10.96 5.60 -2.20
C ILE A 3 -10.69 6.45 -0.97
N PHE A 4 -9.44 6.52 -0.56
CA PHE A 4 -9.00 7.37 0.54
C PHE A 4 -7.65 8.01 0.23
N GLN A 5 -7.19 8.87 1.14
CA GLN A 5 -5.89 9.50 1.04
C GLN A 5 -5.03 9.11 2.24
N ILE A 6 -3.75 8.90 1.98
CA ILE A 6 -2.72 8.70 2.99
C ILE A 6 -1.67 9.81 2.84
N ALA A 7 -1.02 10.17 3.94
CA ALA A 7 0.12 11.09 3.92
C ALA A 7 1.42 10.29 4.02
N ILE A 8 2.28 10.40 3.02
CA ILE A 8 3.59 9.74 2.92
C ILE A 8 4.63 10.80 2.62
N ALA A 9 5.70 10.88 3.41
CA ALA A 9 6.79 11.85 3.22
C ALA A 9 6.32 13.30 3.00
N GLY A 10 5.23 13.71 3.67
CA GLY A 10 4.64 15.05 3.52
C GLY A 10 3.80 15.27 2.26
N THR A 11 3.56 14.23 1.46
CA THR A 11 2.72 14.25 0.26
C THR A 11 1.44 13.45 0.50
N ASN A 12 0.31 13.96 0.02
CA ASN A 12 -0.94 13.22 0.02
C ASN A 12 -1.01 12.33 -1.21
N VAL A 13 -1.11 11.03 -0.97
CA VAL A 13 -1.24 10.00 -2.00
C VAL A 13 -2.68 9.53 -1.99
N LYS A 14 -3.31 9.50 -3.17
CA LYS A 14 -4.63 8.89 -3.32
C LYS A 14 -4.45 7.38 -3.42
N VAL A 15 -5.23 6.66 -2.62
CA VAL A 15 -5.23 5.20 -2.56
C VAL A 15 -6.63 4.73 -2.93
N GLU A 16 -6.68 3.86 -3.92
CA GLU A 16 -7.87 3.14 -4.34
C GLU A 16 -7.72 1.68 -3.90
N GLN A 17 -8.64 1.22 -3.05
CA GLN A 17 -8.64 -0.14 -2.56
C GLN A 17 -9.43 -1.04 -3.51
N GLU A 18 -8.71 -1.86 -4.28
CA GLU A 18 -9.29 -2.87 -5.15
C GLU A 18 -9.74 -4.10 -4.36
N SER A 19 -8.97 -4.52 -3.36
CA SER A 19 -9.27 -5.67 -2.50
C SER A 19 -8.65 -5.49 -1.11
N GLU A 20 -8.85 -6.44 -0.20
CA GLU A 20 -8.19 -6.38 1.13
C GLU A 20 -6.65 -6.39 1.00
N ASP A 21 -6.15 -7.12 0.00
CA ASP A 21 -4.72 -7.33 -0.25
C ASP A 21 -4.18 -6.52 -1.44
N SER A 22 -4.95 -5.63 -2.06
CA SER A 22 -4.52 -4.95 -3.29
C SER A 22 -5.02 -3.50 -3.37
N PHE A 23 -4.08 -2.59 -3.64
CA PHE A 23 -4.29 -1.15 -3.63
C PHE A 23 -3.62 -0.51 -4.83
N ILE A 24 -4.24 0.52 -5.38
CA ILE A 24 -3.71 1.35 -6.44
C ILE A 24 -3.39 2.71 -5.84
N LEU A 25 -2.14 3.16 -5.94
CA LEU A 25 -1.66 4.42 -5.40
C LEU A 25 -1.33 5.38 -6.53
N GLU A 26 -1.97 6.54 -6.52
CA GLU A 26 -1.64 7.64 -7.43
C GLU A 26 -0.56 8.52 -6.79
N LEU A 27 0.69 8.28 -7.20
CA LEU A 27 1.86 9.03 -6.78
C LEU A 27 2.15 10.18 -7.77
N PRO A 28 2.92 11.21 -7.37
CA PRO A 28 3.31 12.29 -8.27
C PRO A 28 4.11 11.82 -9.51
N GLY A 29 4.79 10.67 -9.40
CA GLY A 29 5.58 10.06 -10.47
C GLY A 29 4.84 9.02 -11.31
N GLY A 30 3.56 8.73 -11.01
CA GLY A 30 2.77 7.72 -11.70
C GLY A 30 1.92 6.87 -10.77
N THR A 31 1.30 5.83 -11.33
CA THR A 31 0.47 4.90 -10.57
C THR A 31 1.31 3.71 -10.12
N LEU A 32 1.22 3.35 -8.83
CA LEU A 32 1.86 2.17 -8.24
C LEU A 32 0.78 1.20 -7.80
N PHE A 33 0.91 -0.07 -8.18
CA PHE A 33 0.03 -1.15 -7.73
C PHE A 33 0.71 -1.85 -6.55
N LEU A 34 0.10 -1.77 -5.37
CA LEU A 34 0.63 -2.34 -4.14
C LEU A 34 -0.16 -3.59 -3.76
N ILE A 35 0.55 -4.69 -3.57
CA ILE A 35 -0.03 -6.00 -3.28
C ILE A 35 0.52 -6.51 -1.95
N ARG A 36 -0.37 -6.95 -1.08
CA ARG A 36 -0.07 -7.66 0.15
C ARG A 36 0.18 -9.13 -0.17
N LYS A 37 1.31 -9.69 0.25
CA LYS A 37 1.56 -11.13 0.18
C LYS A 37 2.13 -11.62 1.50
N GLN A 38 1.79 -12.84 1.85
CA GLN A 38 2.35 -13.53 3.01
C GLN A 38 3.49 -14.44 2.55
N ASP A 39 4.63 -14.37 3.22
CA ASP A 39 5.73 -15.30 3.03
C ASP A 39 5.43 -16.67 3.72
N ASN A 40 6.23 -17.69 3.41
CA ASN A 40 6.16 -19.03 4.01
C ASN A 40 6.33 -19.04 5.55
N GLU A 41 6.92 -18.00 6.14
CA GLU A 41 7.04 -17.80 7.59
C GLU A 41 5.79 -17.13 8.20
N GLY A 42 4.79 -16.78 7.39
CA GLY A 42 3.56 -16.12 7.82
C GLY A 42 3.68 -14.60 7.95
N ALA A 43 4.83 -14.01 7.58
CA ALA A 43 5.04 -12.57 7.61
C ALA A 43 4.36 -11.90 6.42
N THR A 44 3.67 -10.79 6.69
CA THR A 44 3.01 -9.97 5.67
C THR A 44 3.98 -8.94 5.12
N HIS A 45 4.08 -8.90 3.79
CA HIS A 45 4.94 -7.98 3.06
C HIS A 45 4.16 -7.26 1.95
N TRP A 46 4.59 -6.03 1.68
CA TRP A 46 3.96 -5.16 0.69
C TRP A 46 4.87 -4.98 -0.52
N PHE A 47 4.39 -5.39 -1.68
CA PHE A 47 5.14 -5.41 -2.93
C PHE A 47 4.51 -4.49 -3.97
N GLU A 48 5.34 -3.90 -4.81
CA GLU A 48 4.85 -3.36 -6.09
C GLU A 48 4.49 -4.53 -7.02
N GLU A 49 3.41 -4.39 -7.79
CA GLU A 49 3.01 -5.40 -8.78
C GLU A 49 4.15 -5.67 -9.77
N GLY A 50 4.56 -6.93 -9.88
CA GLY A 50 5.67 -7.35 -10.72
C GLY A 50 7.05 -7.24 -10.05
N ALA A 51 7.16 -6.70 -8.84
CA ALA A 51 8.41 -6.70 -8.08
C ALA A 51 8.62 -8.03 -7.34
N ASP A 52 9.87 -8.49 -7.31
CA ASP A 52 10.28 -9.71 -6.60
C ASP A 52 10.43 -9.52 -5.09
N ASN A 53 10.63 -8.27 -4.62
CA ASN A 53 10.95 -7.98 -3.23
C ASN A 53 10.23 -6.72 -2.70
N GLU A 54 9.97 -6.72 -1.40
CA GLU A 54 9.54 -5.53 -0.68
C GLU A 54 10.68 -4.51 -0.67
N THR A 55 10.35 -3.26 -0.95
CA THR A 55 11.26 -2.13 -0.79
C THR A 55 10.89 -1.36 0.47
N GLY A 56 11.83 -0.55 1.00
CA GLY A 56 11.50 0.34 2.11
C GLY A 56 10.33 1.26 1.80
N PHE A 57 10.16 1.64 0.53
CA PHE A 57 9.06 2.48 0.08
C PHE A 57 7.71 1.75 0.08
N THR A 58 7.63 0.54 -0.49
CA THR A 58 6.38 -0.25 -0.50
C THR A 58 5.95 -0.66 0.91
N LYS A 59 6.92 -0.92 1.79
CA LYS A 59 6.66 -1.12 3.23
C LYS A 59 6.04 0.10 3.90
N GLU A 60 6.61 1.28 3.67
CA GLU A 60 6.10 2.53 4.24
C GLU A 60 4.68 2.83 3.75
N LEU A 61 4.42 2.60 2.46
CA LEU A 61 3.08 2.73 1.86
C LEU A 61 2.07 1.79 2.53
N GLY A 62 2.42 0.51 2.68
CA GLY A 62 1.58 -0.48 3.33
C GLY A 62 1.22 -0.10 4.77
N LEU A 63 2.22 0.28 5.57
CA LEU A 63 2.00 0.71 6.96
C LEU A 63 1.09 1.94 7.07
N ALA A 64 1.21 2.90 6.16
CA ALA A 64 0.34 4.07 6.15
C ALA A 64 -1.11 3.73 5.76
N ILE A 65 -1.29 2.80 4.82
CA ILE A 65 -2.60 2.24 4.45
C ILE A 65 -3.23 1.55 5.65
N GLU A 66 -2.50 0.63 6.29
CA GLU A 66 -2.97 -0.11 7.47
C GLU A 66 -3.35 0.84 8.61
N SER A 67 -2.49 1.81 8.92
CA SER A 67 -2.76 2.82 9.94
C SER A 67 -4.01 3.64 9.62
N ARG A 68 -4.25 3.96 8.33
CA ARG A 68 -5.42 4.71 7.90
C ARG A 68 -6.70 3.89 8.03
N LEU A 69 -6.66 2.61 7.66
CA LEU A 69 -7.78 1.68 7.74
C LEU A 69 -8.18 1.39 9.19
N MET A 70 -7.20 1.16 10.08
CA MET A 70 -7.44 0.98 11.52
C MET A 70 -8.10 2.19 12.19
N LYS A 71 -7.90 3.40 11.65
CA LYS A 71 -8.58 4.63 12.14
C LYS A 71 -10.00 4.79 11.62
N GLN A 72 -10.44 3.96 10.66
CA GLN A 72 -11.83 3.97 10.16
C GLN A 72 -12.74 2.97 10.88
N GLU A 73 -12.18 2.10 11.70
CA GLU A 73 -12.89 1.21 12.64
C GLU A 73 -13.09 1.88 14.00
#